data_AF-A0A090DC73-F1
#
_entry.id   AF-A0A090DC73-F1
#
_cell.length_a   1.000
_cell.length_b   1.000
_cell.length_c   1.000
_cell.angle_alpha   90.00
_cell.angle_beta   90.00
_cell.angle_gamma   90.00
#
_symmetry.space_group_name_H-M   'P 1'
#
loop_
_entity.id
_entity.type
_entity.pdbx_description
1 polymer ?
#
loop_
_entity_poly.entity_id
_entity_poly.type
_entity_poly.pdbx_seq_one_letter_code
_entity_poly.pdbx_strand_id
1 'polypeptide(L)'
;MEDMLQYREYMAQALELARKGAGWVDPNPLVGAVVVSGGEVLATGYHDRYRGPHAERMAFDYADAHGIDLTGATVIDTLEPCCHVGSQPACTALILAHGIARVVVGSVDPNPIVAGKGLRILEEAGVEVVRDVMREECDAINRHFFHCITTGKPYIVDGRRRAGESDSEYAVRRRELYATYAAVLAGTESDVPDESFAHFNGPVQAVGADEVVIGGHRPLLLEAGALACTDPDEWLRELGKRKIDGLIVESDEAFERLSMACQKD
;
A
#
# COMPACT_ATOMS: atom_id res chain seq x y z
N MET A 1 14.25 24.89 9.27
CA MET A 1 13.80 24.14 10.47
C MET A 1 12.29 24.25 10.62
N GLU A 2 11.71 25.43 10.39
CA GLU A 2 10.27 25.66 10.31
C GLU A 2 9.59 24.90 9.16
N ASP A 3 10.16 24.95 7.94
CA ASP A 3 9.63 24.20 6.77
C ASP A 3 9.53 22.68 7.01
N MET A 4 10.50 22.10 7.73
CA MET A 4 10.49 20.67 8.05
C MET A 4 9.38 20.29 9.03
N LEU A 5 9.02 21.17 9.96
CA LEU A 5 7.88 20.93 10.85
C LEU A 5 6.58 20.95 10.05
N GLN A 6 6.44 21.94 9.17
CA GLN A 6 5.27 22.09 8.31
C GLN A 6 5.11 20.90 7.34
N TYR A 7 6.20 20.42 6.74
CA TYR A 7 6.15 19.21 5.89
C TYR A 7 5.70 17.97 6.65
N ARG A 8 6.07 17.81 7.92
CA ARG A 8 5.58 16.69 8.74
C ARG A 8 4.07 16.80 8.99
N GLU A 9 3.53 18.00 9.17
CA GLU A 9 2.08 18.21 9.33
C GLU A 9 1.31 17.83 8.06
N TYR A 10 1.78 18.26 6.88
CA TYR A 10 1.15 17.85 5.62
C TYR A 10 1.37 16.37 5.31
N MET A 11 2.52 15.80 5.66
CA MET A 11 2.77 14.37 5.49
C MET A 11 1.84 13.53 6.38
N ALA A 12 1.56 13.99 7.60
CA ALA A 12 0.55 13.35 8.46
C ALA A 12 -0.84 13.35 7.79
N GLN A 13 -1.24 14.46 7.16
CA GLN A 13 -2.48 14.52 6.37
C GLN A 13 -2.44 13.58 5.16
N ALA A 14 -1.32 13.51 4.44
CA ALA A 14 -1.13 12.60 3.31
C ALA A 14 -1.23 11.13 3.77
N LEU A 15 -0.67 10.78 4.93
CA LEU A 15 -0.81 9.46 5.54
C LEU A 15 -2.26 9.13 5.93
N GLU A 16 -3.02 10.10 6.47
CA GLU A 16 -4.45 9.92 6.74
C GLU A 16 -5.26 9.66 5.47
N LEU A 17 -4.92 10.35 4.37
CA LEU A 17 -5.52 10.12 3.07
C LEU A 17 -5.16 8.73 2.51
N ALA A 18 -3.88 8.35 2.56
CA ALA A 18 -3.39 7.05 2.08
C ALA A 18 -4.13 5.88 2.74
N ARG A 19 -4.36 5.95 4.07
CA ARG A 19 -5.07 4.90 4.82
C ARG A 19 -6.50 4.66 4.37
N LYS A 20 -7.15 5.62 3.69
CA LYS A 20 -8.50 5.44 3.14
C LYS A 20 -8.54 4.42 2.00
N GLY A 21 -7.41 4.18 1.33
CA GLY A 21 -7.29 3.14 0.29
C GLY A 21 -7.08 1.72 0.84
N ALA A 22 -6.95 1.54 2.16
CA ALA A 22 -6.67 0.24 2.77
C ALA A 22 -7.70 -0.81 2.35
N GLY A 23 -7.21 -1.94 1.86
CA GLY A 23 -8.00 -3.02 1.25
C GLY A 23 -8.41 -2.76 -0.21
N TRP A 24 -8.55 -1.52 -0.66
CA TRP A 24 -9.07 -1.24 -2.00
C TRP A 24 -8.01 -1.15 -3.08
N VAL A 25 -6.74 -0.97 -2.71
CA VAL A 25 -5.66 -0.69 -3.66
C VAL A 25 -4.79 -1.89 -4.01
N ASP A 26 -4.81 -2.97 -3.23
CA ASP A 26 -4.01 -4.17 -3.46
C ASP A 26 -4.13 -4.65 -4.91
N PRO A 27 -3.02 -5.00 -5.60
CA PRO A 27 -1.62 -5.11 -5.12
C PRO A 27 -0.79 -3.82 -5.23
N ASN A 28 -1.42 -2.66 -5.39
CA ASN A 28 -0.73 -1.37 -5.42
C ASN A 28 -0.50 -0.84 -3.99
N PRO A 29 0.48 0.05 -3.78
CA PRO A 29 0.70 0.66 -2.47
C PRO A 29 -0.40 1.64 -2.09
N LEU A 30 -0.55 1.86 -0.78
CA LEU A 30 -1.27 2.99 -0.23
C LEU A 30 -0.46 4.26 -0.49
N VAL A 31 -1.07 5.22 -1.18
CA VAL A 31 -0.44 6.51 -1.47
C VAL A 31 -1.44 7.62 -1.20
N GLY A 32 -1.01 8.65 -0.49
CA GLY A 32 -1.70 9.92 -0.35
C GLY A 32 -0.79 11.08 -0.80
N ALA A 33 -1.42 12.11 -1.33
CA ALA A 33 -0.81 13.30 -1.89
C ALA A 33 -1.53 14.56 -1.36
N VAL A 34 -0.75 15.57 -0.98
CA VAL A 34 -1.24 16.90 -0.59
C VAL A 34 -0.47 17.94 -1.40
N VAL A 35 -1.17 18.86 -2.07
CA VAL A 35 -0.56 19.95 -2.82
C VAL A 35 -0.76 21.26 -2.07
N VAL A 36 0.32 21.97 -1.81
CA VAL A 36 0.32 23.19 -0.98
C VAL A 36 1.01 24.37 -1.66
N SER A 37 0.55 25.58 -1.37
CA SER A 37 1.21 26.82 -1.75
C SER A 37 0.96 27.91 -0.72
N GLY A 38 2.00 28.64 -0.32
CA GLY A 38 1.88 29.71 0.68
C GLY A 38 1.34 29.27 2.04
N GLY A 39 1.48 27.99 2.40
CA GLY A 39 0.94 27.41 3.65
C GLY A 39 -0.52 26.92 3.55
N GLU A 40 -1.16 27.07 2.39
CA GLU A 40 -2.53 26.61 2.16
C GLU A 40 -2.54 25.30 1.38
N VAL A 41 -3.47 24.41 1.72
CA VAL A 41 -3.73 23.18 0.96
C VAL A 41 -4.62 23.51 -0.24
N LEU A 42 -4.09 23.30 -1.44
CA LEU A 42 -4.77 23.58 -2.70
C LEU A 42 -5.59 22.39 -3.21
N ALA A 43 -5.03 21.19 -3.09
CA ALA A 43 -5.65 19.97 -3.55
C ALA A 43 -5.12 18.77 -2.77
N THR A 44 -5.90 17.69 -2.71
CA THR A 44 -5.50 16.44 -2.07
C THR A 44 -5.96 15.24 -2.89
N GLY A 45 -5.28 14.12 -2.73
CA GLY A 45 -5.63 12.88 -3.40
C GLY A 45 -5.11 11.66 -2.64
N TYR A 46 -5.71 10.51 -2.91
CA TYR A 46 -5.20 9.21 -2.49
C TYR A 46 -5.54 8.17 -3.54
N HIS A 47 -4.74 7.11 -3.62
CA HIS A 47 -5.10 5.97 -4.45
C HIS A 47 -6.29 5.27 -3.79
N ASP A 48 -7.49 5.40 -4.38
CA ASP A 48 -8.74 4.96 -3.74
C ASP A 48 -9.12 3.52 -4.07
N ARG A 49 -8.67 3.01 -5.22
CA ARG A 49 -8.94 1.64 -5.68
C ARG A 49 -7.92 1.16 -6.71
N TYR A 50 -7.73 -0.15 -6.79
CA TYR A 50 -6.92 -0.77 -7.84
C TYR A 50 -7.37 -0.34 -9.24
N ARG A 51 -6.40 -0.03 -10.11
CA ARG A 51 -6.59 0.57 -11.46
C ARG A 51 -7.25 1.95 -11.48
N GLY A 52 -7.58 2.53 -10.32
CA GLY A 52 -7.95 3.94 -10.18
C GLY A 52 -6.76 4.87 -10.41
N PRO A 53 -7.01 6.20 -10.42
CA PRO A 53 -5.94 7.19 -10.50
C PRO A 53 -4.97 7.06 -9.32
N HIS A 54 -3.71 7.41 -9.53
CA HIS A 54 -2.76 7.58 -8.44
C HIS A 54 -3.13 8.82 -7.61
N ALA A 55 -2.56 8.94 -6.41
CA ALA A 55 -2.86 10.04 -5.49
C ALA A 55 -2.57 11.42 -6.10
N GLU A 56 -1.43 11.56 -6.77
CA GLU A 56 -1.01 12.79 -7.44
C GLU A 56 -1.99 13.15 -8.56
N ARG A 57 -2.36 12.18 -9.40
CA ARG A 57 -3.33 12.39 -10.47
C ARG A 57 -4.68 12.85 -9.90
N MET A 58 -5.17 12.21 -8.83
CA MET A 58 -6.43 12.59 -8.19
C MET A 58 -6.39 14.03 -7.68
N ALA A 59 -5.29 14.45 -7.05
CA ALA A 59 -5.13 15.84 -6.59
C ALA A 59 -5.09 16.83 -7.76
N PHE A 60 -4.38 16.50 -8.84
CA PHE A 60 -4.30 17.34 -10.03
C PHE A 60 -5.62 17.41 -10.80
N ASP A 61 -6.34 16.30 -10.95
CA ASP A 61 -7.67 16.28 -11.57
C ASP A 61 -8.64 17.18 -10.80
N TYR A 62 -8.55 17.17 -9.47
CA TYR A 62 -9.32 18.08 -8.63
C TYR A 62 -8.95 19.55 -8.91
N ALA A 63 -7.66 19.89 -8.94
CA ALA A 63 -7.21 21.23 -9.23
C ALA A 63 -7.66 21.72 -10.62
N ASP A 64 -7.51 20.89 -11.65
CA ASP A 64 -7.95 21.14 -13.02
C ASP A 64 -9.47 21.44 -13.07
N ALA A 65 -10.28 20.59 -12.42
CA ALA A 65 -11.73 20.72 -12.40
C ALA A 65 -12.22 21.99 -11.67
N HIS A 66 -11.41 22.55 -10.77
CA HIS A 66 -11.74 23.73 -9.98
C HIS A 66 -10.98 24.99 -10.41
N GLY A 67 -10.17 24.92 -11.47
CA GLY A 67 -9.39 26.05 -11.98
C GLY A 67 -8.33 26.55 -10.98
N ILE A 68 -7.75 25.64 -10.19
CA ILE A 68 -6.72 25.95 -9.21
C ILE A 68 -5.35 25.88 -9.89
N ASP A 69 -4.61 26.99 -9.93
CA ASP A 69 -3.24 27.02 -10.45
C ASP A 69 -2.26 26.42 -9.44
N LEU A 70 -1.53 25.40 -9.87
CA LEU A 70 -0.53 24.69 -9.06
C LEU A 70 0.91 25.13 -9.39
N THR A 71 1.10 26.09 -10.29
CA THR A 71 2.43 26.56 -10.68
C THR A 71 3.20 27.08 -9.47
N GLY A 72 4.40 26.55 -9.25
CA GLY A 72 5.24 26.90 -8.10
C GLY A 72 4.85 26.25 -6.77
N ALA A 73 3.81 25.40 -6.76
CA ALA A 73 3.37 24.70 -5.55
C ALA A 73 4.36 23.60 -5.11
N THR A 74 4.13 23.08 -3.91
CA THR A 74 4.81 21.91 -3.34
C THR A 74 3.85 20.74 -3.30
N VAL A 75 4.26 19.57 -3.80
CA VAL A 75 3.54 18.30 -3.62
C VAL A 75 4.19 17.54 -2.48
N ILE A 76 3.38 17.08 -1.52
CA ILE A 76 3.79 16.17 -0.44
C ILE A 76 3.20 14.79 -0.73
N ASP A 77 4.06 13.81 -0.98
CA ASP A 77 3.69 12.44 -1.29
C ASP A 77 4.20 11.46 -0.24
N THR A 78 3.33 10.54 0.17
CA THR A 78 3.73 9.45 1.08
C THR A 78 4.74 8.47 0.47
N LEU A 79 4.82 8.38 -0.86
CA LEU A 79 5.69 7.48 -1.61
C LEU A 79 6.26 8.19 -2.84
N GLU A 80 7.46 7.81 -3.28
CA GLU A 80 8.08 8.34 -4.51
C GLU A 80 7.11 8.32 -5.72
N PRO A 81 6.93 9.47 -6.41
CA PRO A 81 6.11 9.54 -7.62
C PRO A 81 6.61 8.61 -8.72
N CYS A 82 5.69 7.87 -9.36
CA CYS A 82 6.07 6.93 -10.39
C CYS A 82 6.66 7.62 -11.64
N CYS A 83 7.60 6.93 -12.29
CA CYS A 83 8.32 7.42 -13.48
C CYS A 83 8.12 6.57 -14.73
N HIS A 84 7.21 5.60 -14.69
CA HIS A 84 6.92 4.72 -15.81
C HIS A 84 5.48 4.97 -16.29
N VAL A 85 5.26 4.78 -17.59
CA VAL A 85 3.91 4.85 -18.17
C VAL A 85 3.24 3.49 -17.99
N GLY A 86 2.11 3.49 -17.28
CA GLY A 86 1.25 2.32 -17.10
C GLY A 86 -0.09 2.52 -17.79
N SER A 87 -1.18 2.32 -17.04
CA SER A 87 -2.54 2.68 -17.47
C SER A 87 -2.79 4.20 -17.49
N GLN A 88 -1.90 4.98 -16.87
CA GLN A 88 -1.92 6.44 -16.84
C GLN A 88 -0.50 6.99 -17.11
N PRO A 89 -0.38 8.28 -17.52
CA PRO A 89 0.91 8.95 -17.60
C PRO A 89 1.66 8.86 -16.26
N ALA A 90 3.00 8.88 -16.31
CA ALA A 90 3.81 8.88 -15.10
C ALA A 90 3.50 10.10 -14.23
N CYS A 91 3.43 9.93 -12.90
CA CYS A 91 3.17 11.03 -11.97
C CYS A 91 4.23 12.12 -12.09
N THR A 92 5.49 11.75 -12.31
CA THR A 92 6.57 12.70 -12.63
C THR A 92 6.26 13.59 -13.84
N ALA A 93 5.65 13.04 -14.91
CA ALA A 93 5.26 13.84 -16.07
C ALA A 93 4.11 14.81 -15.73
N LEU A 94 3.17 14.39 -14.88
CA LEU A 94 2.08 15.26 -14.41
C LEU A 94 2.60 16.39 -13.53
N ILE A 95 3.52 16.10 -12.60
CA ILE A 95 4.19 17.07 -11.72
C ILE A 95 4.87 18.16 -12.58
N LEU A 96 5.62 17.77 -13.60
CA LEU A 96 6.28 18.71 -14.51
C LEU A 96 5.29 19.53 -15.33
N ALA A 97 4.22 18.90 -15.83
CA ALA A 97 3.20 19.58 -16.62
C ALA A 97 2.43 20.66 -15.83
N HIS A 98 2.24 20.46 -14.51
CA HIS A 98 1.58 21.43 -13.62
C HIS A 98 2.53 22.50 -13.07
N GLY A 99 3.81 22.49 -13.46
CA GLY A 99 4.78 23.49 -13.02
C GLY A 99 5.08 23.44 -11.52
N ILE A 100 4.97 22.27 -10.89
CA ILE A 100 5.29 22.08 -9.48
C ILE A 100 6.77 22.42 -9.25
N ALA A 101 7.06 23.24 -8.24
CA ALA A 101 8.43 23.65 -7.94
C ALA A 101 9.15 22.73 -6.96
N ARG A 102 8.39 22.04 -6.09
CA ARG A 102 8.96 21.17 -5.05
C ARG A 102 8.14 19.90 -4.86
N VAL A 103 8.83 18.80 -4.61
CA VAL A 103 8.25 17.52 -4.20
C VAL A 103 8.90 17.08 -2.88
N VAL A 104 8.05 16.77 -1.90
CA VAL A 104 8.45 16.27 -0.58
C VAL A 104 7.94 14.85 -0.46
N VAL A 105 8.85 13.88 -0.28
CA VAL A 105 8.47 12.46 -0.22
C VAL A 105 8.76 11.84 1.15
N GLY A 106 7.85 10.98 1.59
CA GLY A 106 8.01 10.22 2.82
C GLY A 106 8.90 9.01 2.64
N SER A 107 8.56 8.14 1.69
CA SER A 107 9.32 6.94 1.37
C SER A 107 9.84 6.95 -0.07
N VAL A 108 11.03 6.41 -0.28
CA VAL A 108 11.56 6.08 -1.62
C VAL A 108 11.00 4.71 -2.01
N ASP A 109 10.49 4.56 -3.24
CA ASP A 109 9.87 3.31 -3.68
C ASP A 109 10.97 2.25 -3.95
N PRO A 110 10.97 1.09 -3.26
CA PRO A 110 11.96 0.05 -3.50
C PRO A 110 11.76 -0.70 -4.83
N ASN A 111 10.65 -0.47 -5.53
CA ASN A 111 10.36 -1.12 -6.80
C ASN A 111 11.46 -0.81 -7.83
N PRO A 112 12.15 -1.81 -8.40
CA PRO A 112 13.25 -1.59 -9.34
C PRO A 112 12.90 -0.72 -10.56
N ILE A 113 11.63 -0.66 -10.95
CA ILE A 113 11.18 0.20 -12.07
C ILE A 113 11.04 1.67 -11.65
N VAL A 114 10.96 1.96 -10.35
CA VAL A 114 10.88 3.30 -9.74
C VAL A 114 12.20 3.63 -9.01
N ALA A 115 12.49 3.07 -7.84
CA ALA A 115 13.81 3.07 -7.16
C ALA A 115 14.67 4.34 -7.37
N GLY A 116 14.14 5.50 -6.96
CA GLY A 116 14.78 6.81 -7.03
C GLY A 116 14.87 7.41 -8.44
N LYS A 117 14.42 6.72 -9.49
CA LYS A 117 14.42 7.23 -10.86
C LYS A 117 13.43 8.38 -11.01
N GLY A 118 12.28 8.33 -10.35
CA GLY A 118 11.29 9.39 -10.42
C GLY A 118 11.81 10.67 -9.78
N LEU A 119 12.43 10.56 -8.60
CA LEU A 119 13.05 11.70 -7.94
C LEU A 119 14.18 12.31 -8.79
N ARG A 120 15.03 11.49 -9.42
CA ARG A 120 16.10 11.99 -10.30
C ARG A 120 15.56 12.75 -11.51
N ILE A 121 14.51 12.25 -12.15
CA ILE A 121 13.86 12.93 -13.28
C ILE A 121 13.36 14.32 -12.87
N LEU A 122 12.77 14.43 -11.68
CA LEU A 122 12.28 15.71 -11.16
C LEU A 122 13.43 16.68 -10.84
N GLU A 123 14.47 16.20 -10.18
CA GLU A 123 15.69 16.99 -9.88
C GLU A 123 16.37 17.51 -11.15
N GLU A 124 16.53 16.65 -12.17
CA GLU A 124 17.13 17.01 -13.47
C GLU A 124 16.29 18.05 -14.23
N ALA A 125 14.98 18.08 -14.01
CA ALA A 125 14.06 19.07 -14.56
C ALA A 125 13.98 20.37 -13.73
N GLY A 126 14.72 20.47 -12.62
CA GLY A 126 14.79 21.66 -11.77
C GLY A 126 13.75 21.72 -10.65
N VAL A 127 13.05 20.62 -10.37
CA VAL A 127 12.16 20.51 -9.21
C VAL A 127 12.99 20.24 -7.96
N GLU A 128 12.73 20.98 -6.88
CA GLU A 128 13.37 20.73 -5.59
C GLU A 128 12.80 19.44 -4.96
N VAL A 129 13.67 18.53 -4.51
CA VAL A 129 13.23 17.28 -3.87
C VAL A 129 13.70 17.22 -2.42
N VAL A 130 12.74 17.01 -1.50
CA VAL A 130 13.00 16.72 -0.08
C VAL A 130 12.58 15.28 0.18
N ARG A 131 13.45 14.49 0.82
CA ARG A 131 13.26 13.04 1.01
C ARG A 131 13.13 12.67 2.48
N ASP A 132 12.63 11.46 2.71
CA ASP A 132 12.59 10.80 4.01
C ASP A 132 11.78 11.54 5.11
N VAL A 133 10.77 12.33 4.72
CA VAL A 133 9.91 13.05 5.68
C VAL A 133 8.88 12.10 6.30
N MET A 134 9.02 11.79 7.59
CA MET A 134 8.20 10.75 8.25
C MET A 134 8.33 9.37 7.57
N ARG A 135 9.54 9.05 7.11
CA ARG A 135 9.82 7.78 6.43
C ARG A 135 9.34 6.57 7.21
N GLU A 136 9.58 6.52 8.53
CA GLU A 136 9.19 5.35 9.32
C GLU A 136 7.68 5.13 9.28
N GLU A 137 6.90 6.20 9.36
CA GLU A 137 5.45 6.18 9.28
C GLU A 137 4.93 5.87 7.87
N CYS A 138 5.59 6.37 6.83
CA CYS A 138 5.29 6.07 5.42
C CYS A 138 5.67 4.63 5.04
N ASP A 139 6.81 4.12 5.50
CA ASP A 139 7.23 2.74 5.30
C ASP A 139 6.28 1.77 6.03
N ALA A 140 5.76 2.16 7.21
CA ALA A 140 4.86 1.34 8.00
C ALA A 140 3.53 1.04 7.30
N ILE A 141 2.94 2.00 6.59
CA ILE A 141 1.65 1.77 5.90
C ILE A 141 1.79 0.83 4.69
N ASN A 142 2.98 0.73 4.10
CA ASN A 142 3.27 -0.07 2.90
C ASN A 142 4.21 -1.27 3.15
N ARG A 143 4.35 -1.71 4.41
CA ARG A 143 5.30 -2.78 4.78
C ARG A 143 5.12 -4.07 3.96
N HIS A 144 3.87 -4.45 3.70
CA HIS A 144 3.53 -5.65 2.93
C HIS A 144 3.91 -5.51 1.46
N PHE A 145 3.52 -4.39 0.84
CA PHE A 145 3.94 -4.03 -0.51
C PHE A 145 5.47 -4.03 -0.66
N PHE A 146 6.21 -3.36 0.22
CA PHE A 146 7.67 -3.31 0.16
C PHE A 146 8.32 -4.69 0.33
N HIS A 147 7.81 -5.50 1.26
CA HIS A 147 8.30 -6.86 1.44
C HIS A 147 8.08 -7.70 0.17
N CYS A 148 6.89 -7.65 -0.41
CA CYS A 148 6.56 -8.40 -1.62
C CYS A 148 7.41 -7.97 -2.83
N ILE A 149 7.56 -6.66 -3.04
CA ILE A 149 8.35 -6.13 -4.14
C ILE A 149 9.84 -6.46 -4.01
N THR A 150 10.38 -6.50 -2.80
CA THR A 150 11.82 -6.76 -2.58
C THR A 150 12.16 -8.25 -2.53
N THR A 151 11.25 -9.10 -2.05
CA THR A 151 11.52 -10.53 -1.83
C THR A 151 10.83 -11.45 -2.84
N GLY A 152 9.77 -10.97 -3.49
CA GLY A 152 8.86 -11.77 -4.30
C GLY A 152 7.94 -12.69 -3.48
N LYS A 153 7.79 -12.43 -2.17
CA LYS A 153 7.01 -13.26 -1.22
C LYS A 153 6.00 -12.38 -0.47
N PRO A 154 4.81 -12.88 -0.10
CA PRO A 154 3.88 -12.12 0.72
C PRO A 154 4.45 -11.88 2.12
N TYR A 155 4.13 -10.73 2.69
CA TYR A 155 4.41 -10.42 4.09
C TYR A 155 3.50 -11.24 5.01
N ILE A 156 4.10 -12.04 5.88
CA ILE A 156 3.38 -12.91 6.79
C ILE A 156 2.90 -12.11 8.00
N VAL A 157 1.60 -12.24 8.29
CA VAL A 157 0.94 -11.60 9.43
C VAL A 157 0.39 -12.68 10.35
N ASP A 158 0.74 -12.61 11.64
CA ASP A 158 0.18 -13.51 12.64
C ASP A 158 -1.29 -13.15 12.92
N GLY A 159 -2.20 -13.93 12.35
CA GLY A 159 -3.63 -13.81 12.55
C GLY A 159 -4.13 -14.50 13.80
N ARG A 160 -3.32 -15.37 14.41
CA ARG A 160 -3.72 -16.21 15.54
C ARG A 160 -4.06 -15.39 16.76
N ARG A 161 -4.89 -15.95 17.63
CA ARG A 161 -5.26 -15.33 18.90
C ARG A 161 -4.05 -15.21 19.81
N ARG A 162 -3.87 -14.04 20.41
CA ARG A 162 -2.74 -13.79 21.32
C ARG A 162 -3.06 -14.29 22.72
N ALA A 163 -2.03 -14.71 23.45
CA ALA A 163 -2.18 -15.09 24.85
C ALA A 163 -2.72 -13.90 25.68
N GLY A 164 -3.82 -14.11 26.39
CA GLY A 164 -4.48 -13.08 27.20
C GLY A 164 -5.40 -12.12 26.43
N GLU A 165 -5.52 -12.25 25.11
CA GLU A 165 -6.45 -11.45 24.30
C GLU A 165 -7.90 -11.91 24.52
N SER A 166 -8.79 -10.97 24.85
CA SER A 166 -10.22 -11.26 25.01
C SER A 166 -10.89 -11.59 23.66
N ASP A 167 -12.07 -12.19 23.69
CA ASP A 167 -12.83 -12.52 22.47
C ASP A 167 -13.15 -11.26 21.66
N SER A 168 -13.48 -10.16 22.33
CA SER A 168 -13.78 -8.88 21.68
C SER A 168 -12.55 -8.25 21.03
N GLU A 169 -11.41 -8.25 21.71
CA GLU A 169 -10.16 -7.69 21.16
C GLU A 169 -9.71 -8.51 19.94
N TYR A 170 -9.77 -9.84 20.06
CA TYR A 170 -9.46 -10.74 18.95
C TYR A 170 -10.37 -10.49 17.75
N ALA A 171 -11.68 -10.38 17.96
CA ALA A 171 -12.64 -10.15 16.90
C ALA A 171 -12.49 -8.78 16.22
N VAL A 172 -12.05 -7.74 16.94
CA VAL A 172 -11.76 -6.42 16.35
C VAL A 172 -10.48 -6.48 15.52
N ARG A 173 -9.38 -6.96 16.10
CA ARG A 173 -8.09 -7.07 15.40
C ARG A 173 -8.20 -7.94 14.15
N ARG A 174 -8.86 -9.10 14.24
CA ARG A 174 -9.04 -10.01 13.11
C ARG A 174 -9.80 -9.34 11.96
N ARG A 175 -10.83 -8.53 12.26
CA ARG A 175 -11.56 -7.76 11.24
C ARG A 175 -10.69 -6.70 10.57
N GLU A 176 -9.83 -6.02 11.32
CA GLU A 176 -8.88 -5.04 10.75
C GLU A 176 -7.85 -5.70 9.84
N LEU A 177 -7.35 -6.88 10.22
CA LEU A 177 -6.47 -7.66 9.37
C LEU A 177 -7.17 -8.03 8.05
N TYR A 178 -8.38 -8.55 8.14
CA TYR A 178 -9.16 -8.93 6.95
C TYR A 178 -9.47 -7.73 6.05
N ALA A 179 -9.74 -6.56 6.65
CA ALA A 179 -9.92 -5.28 5.93
C ALA A 179 -8.68 -4.84 5.14
N THR A 180 -7.50 -5.34 5.50
CA THR A 180 -6.23 -4.85 4.97
C THR A 180 -5.58 -5.82 3.98
N TYR A 181 -5.55 -7.12 4.29
CA TYR A 181 -4.72 -8.09 3.57
C TYR A 181 -5.51 -8.97 2.59
N ALA A 182 -4.85 -9.32 1.49
CA ALA A 182 -5.44 -10.03 0.36
C ALA A 182 -5.81 -11.50 0.65
N ALA A 183 -5.08 -12.20 1.54
CA ALA A 183 -5.25 -13.64 1.74
C ALA A 183 -5.14 -14.09 3.21
N VAL A 184 -5.80 -15.21 3.53
CA VAL A 184 -5.80 -15.89 4.82
C VAL A 184 -5.46 -17.37 4.64
N LEU A 185 -4.48 -17.87 5.37
CA LEU A 185 -4.12 -19.27 5.47
C LEU A 185 -4.72 -19.87 6.76
N ALA A 186 -5.72 -20.73 6.61
CA ALA A 186 -6.41 -21.38 7.74
C ALA A 186 -6.54 -22.90 7.51
N GLY A 187 -6.92 -23.64 8.56
CA GLY A 187 -7.04 -25.09 8.51
C GLY A 187 -8.18 -25.56 7.60
N THR A 188 -9.39 -25.02 7.79
CA THR A 188 -10.59 -25.30 7.01
C THR A 188 -11.47 -24.05 6.87
N GLU A 189 -12.42 -24.03 5.93
CA GLU A 189 -13.42 -22.95 5.80
C GLU A 189 -14.18 -22.68 7.11
N SER A 190 -14.42 -23.71 7.93
CA SER A 190 -15.11 -23.62 9.22
C SER A 190 -14.39 -22.73 10.24
N ASP A 191 -13.07 -22.54 10.10
CA ASP A 191 -12.25 -21.72 11.02
C ASP A 191 -12.43 -20.22 10.77
N VAL A 192 -13.05 -19.86 9.63
CA VAL A 192 -13.24 -18.49 9.16
C VAL A 192 -14.74 -18.26 8.88
N PRO A 193 -15.60 -18.28 9.93
CA PRO A 193 -17.04 -18.36 9.77
C PRO A 193 -17.63 -17.17 9.00
N ASP A 194 -18.60 -17.47 8.15
CA ASP A 194 -19.30 -16.55 7.25
C ASP A 194 -19.79 -15.26 7.89
N GLU A 195 -20.26 -15.37 9.12
CA GLU A 195 -20.77 -14.27 9.94
C GLU A 195 -19.71 -13.20 10.22
N SER A 196 -18.43 -13.59 10.24
CA SER A 196 -17.29 -12.66 10.38
C SER A 196 -17.18 -11.67 9.22
N PHE A 197 -17.89 -11.94 8.11
CA PHE A 197 -17.81 -11.18 6.87
C PHE A 197 -19.17 -10.72 6.33
N ALA A 198 -20.27 -10.98 7.04
CA ALA A 198 -21.63 -10.62 6.59
C ALA A 198 -21.82 -9.11 6.33
N HIS A 199 -20.90 -8.27 6.83
CA HIS A 199 -20.87 -6.82 6.66
C HIS A 199 -19.62 -6.31 5.94
N PHE A 200 -18.83 -7.21 5.34
CA PHE A 200 -17.49 -6.91 4.86
C PHE A 200 -17.51 -6.59 3.36
N ASN A 201 -17.42 -5.30 3.03
CA ASN A 201 -17.10 -4.83 1.68
C ASN A 201 -15.58 -4.89 1.52
N GLY A 202 -15.08 -6.09 1.24
CA GLY A 202 -13.67 -6.44 1.37
C GLY A 202 -12.75 -6.00 0.23
N PRO A 203 -11.46 -6.38 0.34
CA PRO A 203 -10.41 -5.86 -0.49
C PRO A 203 -10.47 -6.39 -1.91
N VAL A 204 -9.77 -5.67 -2.78
CA VAL A 204 -9.46 -6.14 -4.12
C VAL A 204 -8.64 -7.43 -4.04
N GLN A 205 -8.99 -8.42 -4.86
CA GLN A 205 -8.31 -9.72 -4.89
C GLN A 205 -7.65 -9.97 -6.24
N ALA A 206 -6.33 -10.15 -6.27
CA ALA A 206 -5.69 -10.81 -7.39
C ALA A 206 -6.05 -12.30 -7.41
N VAL A 207 -6.86 -12.72 -8.39
CA VAL A 207 -7.27 -14.13 -8.57
C VAL A 207 -6.30 -14.86 -9.52
N GLY A 208 -5.59 -14.12 -10.37
CA GLY A 208 -4.52 -14.60 -11.25
C GLY A 208 -3.49 -13.51 -11.55
N ALA A 209 -2.47 -13.83 -12.36
CA ALA A 209 -1.39 -12.89 -12.67
C ALA A 209 -1.88 -11.56 -13.29
N ASP A 210 -2.96 -11.63 -14.09
CA ASP A 210 -3.56 -10.48 -14.79
C ASP A 210 -5.00 -10.19 -14.35
N GLU A 211 -5.59 -11.05 -13.53
CA GLU A 211 -6.99 -10.98 -13.13
C GLU A 211 -7.11 -10.53 -11.68
N VAL A 212 -7.85 -9.45 -11.49
CA VAL A 212 -8.12 -8.85 -10.20
C VAL A 212 -9.61 -8.59 -10.06
N VAL A 213 -10.23 -9.17 -9.03
CA VAL A 213 -11.64 -8.99 -8.69
C VAL A 213 -11.74 -7.86 -7.67
N ILE A 214 -12.44 -6.78 -8.04
CA ILE A 214 -12.70 -5.62 -7.18
C ILE A 214 -14.13 -5.72 -6.65
N GLY A 215 -14.33 -5.86 -5.34
CA GLY A 215 -15.69 -5.90 -4.76
C GLY A 215 -15.77 -6.51 -3.36
N GLY A 216 -17.01 -6.67 -2.86
CA GLY A 216 -17.33 -7.14 -1.50
C GLY A 216 -17.04 -8.62 -1.22
N HIS A 217 -15.80 -9.04 -1.47
CA HIS A 217 -15.35 -10.39 -1.18
C HIS A 217 -14.36 -10.42 0.00
N ARG A 218 -14.47 -11.49 0.78
CA ARG A 218 -13.60 -11.84 1.91
C ARG A 218 -12.16 -12.01 1.40
N PRO A 219 -11.12 -11.89 2.25
CA PRO A 219 -9.77 -12.30 1.87
C PRO A 219 -9.75 -13.70 1.24
N LEU A 220 -8.81 -13.94 0.33
CA LEU A 220 -8.67 -15.24 -0.33
C LEU A 220 -8.32 -16.29 0.72
N LEU A 221 -9.22 -17.26 0.91
CA LEU A 221 -8.95 -18.38 1.79
C LEU A 221 -8.02 -19.37 1.08
N LEU A 222 -6.90 -19.65 1.72
CA LEU A 222 -5.96 -20.70 1.36
C LEU A 222 -6.02 -21.77 2.44
N GLU A 223 -6.20 -23.03 2.04
CA GLU A 223 -6.18 -24.15 2.97
C GLU A 223 -4.73 -24.50 3.33
N ALA A 224 -4.46 -24.64 4.63
CA ALA A 224 -3.14 -24.99 5.16
C ALA A 224 -2.61 -26.33 4.61
N GLY A 225 -3.50 -27.24 4.20
CA GLY A 225 -3.14 -28.48 3.52
C GLY A 225 -2.32 -28.27 2.24
N ALA A 226 -2.49 -27.14 1.54
CA ALA A 226 -1.70 -26.81 0.34
C ALA A 226 -0.20 -26.59 0.65
N LEU A 227 0.12 -26.20 1.89
CA LEU A 227 1.50 -26.02 2.35
C LEU A 227 2.14 -27.36 2.74
N ALA A 228 1.36 -28.38 3.11
CA ALA A 228 1.86 -29.62 3.71
C ALA A 228 2.86 -30.37 2.80
N CYS A 229 2.62 -30.36 1.48
CA CYS A 229 3.39 -31.13 0.49
C CYS A 229 4.40 -30.29 -0.31
N THR A 230 4.61 -29.03 0.03
CA THR A 230 5.42 -28.08 -0.77
C THR A 230 6.55 -27.48 0.07
N ASP A 231 7.65 -27.09 -0.56
CA ASP A 231 8.65 -26.26 0.10
C ASP A 231 8.03 -24.89 0.44
N PRO A 232 8.13 -24.40 1.70
CA PRO A 232 7.49 -23.15 2.09
C PRO A 232 8.00 -21.92 1.32
N ASP A 233 9.28 -21.87 0.95
CA ASP A 233 9.85 -20.75 0.21
C ASP A 233 9.29 -20.69 -1.21
N GLU A 234 9.28 -21.85 -1.89
CA GLU A 234 8.69 -21.99 -3.22
C GLU A 234 7.21 -21.62 -3.21
N TRP A 235 6.46 -22.11 -2.21
CA TRP A 235 5.04 -21.82 -2.07
C TRP A 235 4.77 -20.32 -1.90
N LEU A 236 5.53 -19.63 -1.03
CA LEU A 236 5.43 -18.18 -0.85
C LEU A 236 5.75 -17.41 -2.13
N ARG A 237 6.74 -17.85 -2.91
CA ARG A 237 7.07 -17.24 -4.21
C ARG A 237 5.95 -17.41 -5.24
N GLU A 238 5.28 -18.55 -5.25
CA GLU A 238 4.11 -18.75 -6.12
C GLU A 238 2.95 -17.82 -5.74
N LEU A 239 2.74 -17.55 -4.44
CA LEU A 239 1.77 -16.54 -4.01
C LEU A 239 2.16 -15.13 -4.45
N GLY A 240 3.44 -14.76 -4.33
CA GLY A 240 3.95 -13.47 -4.81
C GLY A 240 3.78 -13.28 -6.32
N LYS A 241 3.97 -14.34 -7.13
CA LYS A 241 3.69 -14.30 -8.58
C LYS A 241 2.21 -14.04 -8.90
N ARG A 242 1.31 -14.43 -7.99
CA ARG A 242 -0.13 -14.14 -8.06
C ARG A 242 -0.49 -12.76 -7.50
N LYS A 243 0.52 -11.94 -7.17
CA LYS A 243 0.37 -10.60 -6.58
C LYS A 243 -0.33 -10.58 -5.22
N ILE A 244 -0.21 -11.67 -4.46
CA ILE A 244 -0.59 -11.69 -3.05
C ILE A 244 0.59 -11.10 -2.29
N ASP A 245 0.44 -9.90 -1.75
CA ASP A 245 1.53 -9.17 -1.07
C ASP A 245 1.52 -9.32 0.45
N GLY A 246 0.42 -9.82 1.01
CA GLY A 246 0.24 -10.08 2.43
C GLY A 246 -0.57 -11.34 2.67
N LEU A 247 -0.14 -12.12 3.67
CA LEU A 247 -0.74 -13.39 4.04
C LEU A 247 -0.98 -13.44 5.55
N ILE A 248 -2.25 -13.47 5.94
CA ILE A 248 -2.63 -13.71 7.34
C ILE A 248 -2.55 -15.22 7.58
N VAL A 249 -1.90 -15.63 8.66
CA VAL A 249 -1.78 -17.05 9.02
C VAL A 249 -2.49 -17.27 10.35
N GLU A 250 -3.50 -18.14 10.34
CA GLU A 250 -4.32 -18.45 11.52
C GLU A 250 -4.14 -19.90 12.01
N SER A 251 -3.48 -20.75 11.22
CA SER A 251 -3.10 -22.11 11.63
C SER A 251 -1.77 -22.10 12.39
N ASP A 252 -1.75 -22.70 13.58
CA ASP A 252 -0.52 -22.88 14.37
C ASP A 252 0.55 -23.66 13.59
N GLU A 253 0.17 -24.79 13.01
CA GLU A 253 1.08 -25.65 12.22
C GLU A 253 1.66 -24.89 11.03
N ALA A 254 0.82 -24.14 10.30
CA ALA A 254 1.29 -23.36 9.17
C ALA A 254 2.21 -22.21 9.62
N PHE A 255 1.89 -21.54 10.73
CA PHE A 255 2.69 -20.43 11.25
C PHE A 255 4.08 -20.92 11.67
N GLU A 256 4.18 -22.03 12.39
CA GLU A 256 5.46 -22.63 12.78
C GLU A 256 6.29 -23.01 11.54
N ARG A 257 5.67 -23.69 10.57
CA ARG A 257 6.34 -24.11 9.34
C ARG A 257 6.87 -22.94 8.53
N LEU A 258 6.07 -21.88 8.36
CA LEU A 258 6.48 -20.67 7.64
C LEU A 258 7.55 -19.89 8.42
N SER A 259 7.42 -19.78 9.75
CA SER A 259 8.41 -19.09 10.60
C SER A 259 9.79 -19.75 10.52
N MET A 260 9.85 -21.08 10.53
CA MET A 260 11.11 -21.82 10.36
C MET A 260 11.75 -21.61 8.98
N ALA A 261 10.94 -21.38 7.94
CA ALA A 261 11.45 -21.10 6.60
C ALA A 261 11.98 -19.66 6.50
N CYS A 262 11.28 -18.68 7.08
CA CYS A 262 11.68 -17.27 7.06
C CYS A 262 12.89 -16.95 7.95
N GLN A 263 13.22 -17.79 8.96
CA GLN A 263 14.41 -17.62 9.80
C GLN A 263 15.73 -18.08 9.15
N LYS A 264 15.69 -18.61 7.93
CA LYS A 264 16.88 -19.06 7.19
C LYS A 264 17.53 -17.97 6.33
N ASP A 265 16.87 -16.83 6.17
CA ASP A 265 17.35 -15.62 5.45
C ASP A 265 17.82 -14.55 6.46
#